data_AF-A0A3S4J7M4-F1
#
_entry.id   AF-A0A3S4J7M4-F1
#
_cell.length_a   1.000
_cell.length_b   1.000
_cell.length_c   1.000
_cell.angle_alpha   90.00
_cell.angle_beta   90.00
_cell.angle_gamma   90.00
#
_symmetry.space_group_name_H-M   'P 1'
#
loop_
_entity.id
_entity.type
_entity.pdbx_description
1 polymer ?
#
loop_
_entity_poly.entity_id
_entity_poly.type
_entity_poly.pdbx_seq_one_letter_code
_entity_poly.pdbx_strand_id
1 'polypeptide(L)'
;MPANSADGEYQVQFVATDTAGNRVESAITTVTIDSQIAVFDIDEDSLPALSNNRALSVSGVGEAGSQVSIFVDGKLVNVVMVEADGTWRAPILLQDDGTFNIHFSITDVAGNTEVSKDYSVDVDSSTDFPTLNLEDASNSGSLDDLITSHNKPVLVGTAEAGATIHILCG
;
A
#
# COMPACT_ATOMS: atom_id res chain seq x y z
N MET A 1 -21.26 -29.88 -18.56
CA MET A 1 -21.49 -29.59 -17.14
C MET A 1 -22.91 -29.10 -16.94
N PRO A 2 -23.58 -29.43 -15.83
CA PRO A 2 -24.82 -28.75 -15.45
C PRO A 2 -24.57 -27.24 -15.30
N ALA A 3 -25.55 -26.43 -15.68
CA ALA A 3 -25.52 -25.01 -15.32
C ALA A 3 -25.53 -24.85 -13.79
N ASN A 4 -24.82 -23.84 -13.28
CA ASN A 4 -24.73 -23.52 -11.84
C ASN A 4 -24.15 -24.66 -10.98
N SER A 5 -23.10 -25.32 -11.47
CA SER A 5 -22.33 -26.26 -10.64
C SER A 5 -21.62 -25.48 -9.52
N ALA A 6 -21.54 -26.07 -8.33
CA ALA A 6 -20.83 -25.48 -7.19
C ALA A 6 -19.31 -25.45 -7.43
N ASP A 7 -18.58 -24.73 -6.58
CA ASP A 7 -17.11 -24.79 -6.60
C ASP A 7 -16.62 -26.21 -6.26
N GLY A 8 -15.56 -26.63 -6.94
CA GLY A 8 -14.93 -27.94 -6.76
C GLY A 8 -14.38 -28.57 -8.04
N GLU A 9 -13.84 -29.78 -7.89
CA GLU A 9 -13.31 -30.57 -9.00
C GLU A 9 -14.35 -31.49 -9.61
N TYR A 10 -14.37 -31.55 -10.93
CA TYR A 10 -15.29 -32.34 -11.73
C TYR A 10 -14.53 -33.18 -12.75
N GLN A 11 -14.76 -34.49 -12.74
CA GLN A 11 -14.27 -35.38 -13.79
C GLN A 11 -15.21 -35.35 -14.99
N VAL A 12 -14.66 -35.02 -16.16
CA VAL A 12 -15.39 -34.89 -17.41
C VAL A 12 -14.90 -35.92 -18.41
N GLN A 13 -15.84 -36.58 -19.07
CA GLN A 13 -15.59 -37.47 -20.18
C GLN A 13 -16.60 -37.15 -21.29
N PHE A 14 -16.12 -37.02 -22.52
CA PHE A 14 -17.01 -36.94 -23.67
C PHE A 14 -17.32 -38.33 -24.17
N VAL A 15 -18.57 -38.51 -24.59
CA VAL A 15 -18.98 -39.73 -25.25
C VAL A 15 -19.70 -39.41 -26.54
N ALA A 16 -19.21 -39.98 -27.63
CA ALA A 16 -19.83 -39.90 -28.94
C ALA A 16 -20.54 -41.22 -29.23
N THR A 17 -21.78 -41.10 -29.71
CA THR A 17 -22.55 -42.22 -30.28
C THR A 17 -23.00 -41.81 -31.68
N ASP A 18 -22.72 -42.62 -32.70
CA ASP A 18 -23.17 -42.34 -34.07
C ASP A 18 -24.64 -42.78 -34.30
N THR A 19 -25.19 -42.50 -35.49
CA THR A 19 -26.58 -42.85 -35.85
C THR A 19 -26.84 -44.36 -35.86
N ALA A 20 -25.80 -45.18 -36.10
CA ALA A 20 -25.89 -46.64 -36.06
C ALA A 20 -25.76 -47.21 -34.64
N GLY A 21 -25.39 -46.38 -33.65
CA GLY A 21 -25.23 -46.76 -32.25
C GLY A 21 -23.80 -47.11 -31.84
N ASN A 22 -22.80 -46.92 -32.70
CA ASN A 22 -21.40 -47.13 -32.30
C ASN A 22 -20.98 -46.08 -31.28
N ARG A 23 -20.33 -46.51 -30.19
CA ARG A 23 -19.96 -45.65 -29.06
C ARG A 23 -18.45 -45.59 -28.88
N VAL A 24 -17.91 -44.39 -28.66
CA VAL A 24 -16.51 -44.16 -28.27
C VAL A 24 -16.43 -43.08 -27.20
N GLU A 25 -15.52 -43.24 -26.26
CA GLU A 25 -15.32 -42.32 -25.14
C GLU A 25 -13.95 -41.63 -25.23
N SER A 26 -13.87 -40.38 -24.77
CA SER A 26 -12.59 -39.69 -24.58
C SER A 26 -11.87 -40.21 -23.31
N ALA A 27 -10.63 -39.76 -23.12
CA ALA A 27 -10.01 -39.79 -21.79
C ALA A 27 -10.82 -38.94 -20.80
N ILE A 28 -10.74 -39.29 -19.51
CA ILE A 28 -11.27 -38.48 -18.41
C ILE A 28 -10.30 -37.32 -18.15
N THR A 29 -10.83 -36.10 -17.99
CA THR A 29 -10.08 -34.92 -17.57
C THR A 29 -10.73 -34.27 -16.35
N THR A 30 -9.94 -33.63 -15.51
CA THR A 30 -10.46 -32.81 -14.39
C THR A 30 -10.72 -31.39 -14.87
N VAL A 31 -11.84 -30.82 -14.42
CA VAL A 31 -12.19 -29.41 -14.54
C VAL A 31 -12.46 -28.90 -13.13
N THR A 32 -11.80 -27.82 -12.74
CA THR A 32 -12.06 -27.16 -11.46
C THR A 32 -12.95 -25.95 -11.70
N ILE A 33 -14.00 -25.82 -10.90
CA ILE A 33 -14.83 -24.63 -10.82
C ILE A 33 -14.44 -23.89 -9.56
N ASP A 34 -14.08 -22.63 -9.72
CA ASP A 34 -13.75 -21.72 -8.65
C ASP A 34 -14.33 -20.36 -9.03
N SER A 35 -15.27 -19.87 -8.24
CA SER A 35 -16.08 -18.69 -8.56
C SER A 35 -15.92 -17.55 -7.56
N GLN A 36 -14.95 -17.65 -6.64
CA GLN A 36 -14.81 -16.73 -5.52
C GLN A 36 -13.34 -16.42 -5.24
N ILE A 37 -13.11 -15.23 -4.68
CA ILE A 37 -11.90 -14.93 -3.92
C ILE A 37 -12.20 -15.26 -2.46
N ALA A 38 -11.47 -16.21 -1.87
CA ALA A 38 -11.63 -16.61 -0.48
C ALA A 38 -10.83 -15.72 0.49
N VAL A 39 -9.72 -15.14 0.04
CA VAL A 39 -8.83 -14.29 0.87
C VAL A 39 -8.39 -13.06 0.07
N PHE A 40 -8.70 -11.89 0.61
CA PHE A 40 -8.12 -10.61 0.20
C PHE A 40 -8.20 -9.61 1.34
N ASP A 41 -7.06 -9.23 1.90
CA ASP A 41 -7.00 -8.25 2.98
C ASP A 41 -5.73 -7.40 2.85
N ILE A 42 -5.85 -6.13 3.22
CA ILE A 42 -4.77 -5.15 3.12
C ILE A 42 -4.24 -4.87 4.54
N ASP A 43 -2.92 -4.92 4.70
CA ASP A 43 -2.26 -4.55 5.94
C ASP A 43 -2.30 -3.01 6.08
N GLU A 44 -3.30 -2.49 6.80
CA GLU A 44 -3.50 -1.04 6.96
C GLU A 44 -2.33 -0.36 7.69
N ASP A 45 -1.55 -1.07 8.49
CA ASP A 45 -0.35 -0.53 9.14
C ASP A 45 0.75 -0.17 8.10
N SER A 46 0.67 -0.74 6.90
CA SER A 46 1.53 -0.39 5.76
C SER A 46 1.07 0.88 5.00
N LEU A 47 -0.07 1.45 5.40
CA LEU A 47 -0.73 2.62 4.81
C LEU A 47 -0.99 3.70 5.87
N PRO A 48 0.06 4.41 6.33
CA PRO A 48 -0.10 5.42 7.38
C PRO A 48 -0.96 6.58 6.88
N ALA A 49 -1.81 7.13 7.75
CA ALA A 49 -2.61 8.31 7.42
C ALA A 49 -1.74 9.54 7.08
N LEU A 50 -0.56 9.67 7.70
CA LEU A 50 0.42 10.72 7.44
C LEU A 50 1.83 10.12 7.38
N SER A 51 2.60 10.48 6.35
CA SER A 51 3.98 10.01 6.13
C SER A 51 4.91 11.16 5.79
N ASN A 52 6.14 11.10 6.32
CA ASN A 52 7.23 11.98 5.88
C ASN A 52 8.11 11.38 4.79
N ASN A 53 7.70 10.22 4.25
CA ASN A 53 8.42 9.48 3.24
C ASN A 53 7.50 9.19 2.05
N ARG A 54 7.97 9.52 0.85
CA ARG A 54 7.28 9.26 -0.43
C ARG A 54 7.39 7.81 -0.89
N ALA A 55 8.35 7.05 -0.35
CA ALA A 55 8.51 5.63 -0.63
C ALA A 55 7.81 4.81 0.45
N LEU A 56 6.72 4.15 0.10
CA LEU A 56 5.97 3.26 0.99
C LEU A 56 6.16 1.80 0.54
N SER A 57 6.01 0.87 1.48
CA SER A 57 6.00 -0.56 1.22
C SER A 57 4.67 -1.11 1.69
N VAL A 58 3.72 -1.25 0.77
CA VAL A 58 2.37 -1.75 1.07
C VAL A 58 2.35 -3.27 1.10
N SER A 59 1.49 -3.83 1.94
CA SER A 59 1.40 -5.28 2.13
C SER A 59 -0.02 -5.75 2.42
N GLY A 60 -0.21 -7.07 2.40
CA GLY A 60 -1.46 -7.71 2.76
C GLY A 60 -1.38 -9.22 2.58
N VAL A 61 -2.57 -9.84 2.56
CA VAL A 61 -2.74 -11.27 2.28
C VAL A 61 -3.74 -11.49 1.16
N GLY A 62 -3.60 -12.62 0.47
CA GLY A 62 -4.49 -13.05 -0.58
C GLY A 62 -4.38 -14.55 -0.83
N GLU A 63 -5.12 -15.06 -1.79
CA GLU A 63 -4.92 -16.42 -2.27
C GLU A 63 -3.58 -16.56 -2.98
N ALA A 64 -2.83 -17.63 -2.67
CA ALA A 64 -1.52 -17.86 -3.24
C ALA A 64 -1.57 -17.99 -4.78
N GLY A 65 -0.67 -17.30 -5.48
CA GLY A 65 -0.65 -17.27 -6.93
C GLY A 65 -1.64 -16.31 -7.59
N SER A 66 -2.45 -15.60 -6.80
CA SER A 66 -3.27 -14.49 -7.29
C SER A 66 -2.42 -13.26 -7.58
N GLN A 67 -2.90 -12.39 -8.46
CA GLN A 67 -2.25 -11.14 -8.83
C GLN A 67 -2.92 -9.97 -8.09
N VAL A 68 -2.12 -9.15 -7.40
CA VAL A 68 -2.56 -7.88 -6.79
C VAL A 68 -2.08 -6.71 -7.63
N SER A 69 -3.03 -5.89 -8.10
CA SER A 69 -2.79 -4.62 -8.80
C SER A 69 -2.99 -3.46 -7.84
N ILE A 70 -2.08 -2.50 -7.85
CA ILE A 70 -2.03 -1.37 -6.91
C ILE A 70 -2.22 -0.08 -7.67
N PHE A 71 -3.18 0.73 -7.25
CA PHE A 71 -3.55 1.98 -7.89
C PHE A 71 -3.34 3.15 -6.94
N VAL A 72 -2.81 4.25 -7.47
CA VAL A 72 -2.71 5.55 -6.79
C VAL A 72 -3.41 6.58 -7.65
N ASP A 73 -4.40 7.28 -7.10
CA ASP A 73 -5.27 8.24 -7.79
C ASP A 73 -5.85 7.69 -9.11
N GLY A 74 -6.24 6.41 -9.09
CA GLY A 74 -6.80 5.70 -10.23
C GLY A 74 -5.77 5.23 -11.27
N LYS A 75 -4.48 5.49 -11.09
CA LYS A 75 -3.41 5.01 -11.98
C LYS A 75 -2.77 3.74 -11.43
N LEU A 76 -2.64 2.72 -12.27
CA LEU A 76 -1.87 1.52 -11.94
C LEU A 76 -0.40 1.88 -11.72
N VAL A 77 0.13 1.62 -10.53
CA VAL A 77 1.52 1.92 -10.16
C VAL A 77 2.36 0.68 -9.93
N ASN A 78 1.75 -0.45 -9.55
CA ASN A 78 2.46 -1.70 -9.35
C ASN A 78 1.55 -2.92 -9.52
N VAL A 79 2.16 -4.08 -9.81
CA VAL A 79 1.50 -5.38 -9.86
C VAL A 79 2.43 -6.39 -9.18
N VAL A 80 1.90 -7.19 -8.25
CA VAL A 80 2.64 -8.20 -7.50
C VAL A 80 1.86 -9.51 -7.44
N MET A 81 2.56 -10.63 -7.31
CA MET A 81 1.92 -11.92 -7.06
C MET A 81 1.83 -12.18 -5.57
N VAL A 82 0.75 -12.82 -5.14
CA VAL A 82 0.65 -13.38 -3.79
C VAL A 82 1.55 -14.61 -3.72
N GLU A 83 2.41 -14.64 -2.72
CA GLU A 83 3.37 -15.71 -2.49
C GLU A 83 2.68 -17.00 -2.03
N ALA A 84 3.44 -18.11 -2.04
CA ALA A 84 2.92 -19.42 -1.64
C ALA A 84 2.41 -19.47 -0.18
N ASP A 85 2.88 -18.55 0.67
CA ASP A 85 2.43 -18.42 2.06
C ASP A 85 1.20 -17.51 2.23
N GLY A 86 0.65 -17.00 1.13
CA GLY A 86 -0.53 -16.13 1.11
C GLY A 86 -0.20 -14.65 1.36
N THR A 87 1.06 -14.26 1.52
CA THR A 87 1.46 -12.87 1.74
C THR A 87 1.86 -12.19 0.44
N TRP A 88 1.74 -10.87 0.39
CA TRP A 88 2.33 -10.05 -0.66
C TRP A 88 2.86 -8.74 -0.09
N ARG A 89 3.89 -8.19 -0.74
CA ARG A 89 4.48 -6.88 -0.43
C ARG A 89 4.92 -6.20 -1.71
N ALA A 90 4.68 -4.91 -1.83
CA ALA A 90 5.09 -4.14 -3.00
C ALA A 90 5.49 -2.71 -2.63
N PRO A 91 6.56 -2.17 -3.24
CA PRO A 91 6.90 -0.77 -3.09
C PRO A 91 5.95 0.12 -3.91
N ILE A 92 5.63 1.29 -3.37
CA ILE A 92 5.01 2.41 -4.11
C ILE A 92 5.87 3.65 -3.91
N LEU A 93 6.02 4.45 -4.97
CA LEU A 93 6.73 5.72 -4.93
C LEU A 93 5.79 6.84 -5.37
N LEU A 94 5.51 7.74 -4.44
CA LEU A 94 4.69 8.94 -4.64
C LEU A 94 5.59 10.06 -5.19
N GLN A 95 5.11 10.81 -6.18
CA GLN A 95 5.97 11.78 -6.89
C GLN A 95 6.19 13.05 -6.07
N ASP A 96 5.15 13.50 -5.37
CA ASP A 96 5.09 14.77 -4.67
C ASP A 96 4.53 14.60 -3.25
N ASP A 97 4.56 15.70 -2.48
CA ASP A 97 3.82 15.81 -1.23
C ASP A 97 2.35 16.13 -1.54
N GLY A 98 1.45 15.65 -0.68
CA GLY A 98 0.00 15.80 -0.86
C GLY A 98 -0.78 14.57 -0.41
N THR A 99 -2.10 14.63 -0.63
CA THR A 99 -3.03 13.55 -0.32
C THR A 99 -3.15 12.60 -1.53
N PHE A 100 -2.93 11.31 -1.29
CA PHE A 100 -3.06 10.26 -2.29
C PHE A 100 -4.16 9.26 -1.91
N ASN A 101 -5.00 8.89 -2.88
CA ASN A 101 -5.97 7.81 -2.74
C ASN A 101 -5.40 6.50 -3.32
N ILE A 102 -5.28 5.48 -2.49
CA ILE A 102 -4.72 4.18 -2.84
C ILE A 102 -5.81 3.12 -2.76
N HIS A 103 -5.94 2.28 -3.79
CA HIS A 103 -6.77 1.08 -3.75
C HIS A 103 -6.09 -0.09 -4.46
N PHE A 104 -6.61 -1.28 -4.20
CA PHE A 104 -6.04 -2.55 -4.63
C PHE A 104 -7.10 -3.36 -5.35
N SER A 105 -6.68 -4.16 -6.33
CA SER A 105 -7.53 -5.20 -6.91
C SER A 105 -6.76 -6.51 -6.94
N ILE A 106 -7.43 -7.60 -6.57
CA ILE A 106 -6.89 -8.96 -6.67
C ILE A 106 -7.57 -9.70 -7.82
N THR A 107 -6.83 -10.57 -8.51
CA THR A 107 -7.35 -11.51 -9.50
C THR A 107 -6.75 -12.90 -9.24
N ASP A 108 -7.59 -13.91 -9.02
CA ASP A 108 -7.12 -15.28 -8.79
C ASP A 108 -6.76 -16.03 -10.09
N VAL A 109 -6.36 -17.29 -9.92
CA VAL A 109 -5.98 -18.19 -11.02
C VAL A 109 -7.17 -18.56 -11.92
N ALA A 110 -8.39 -18.57 -11.40
CA ALA A 110 -9.61 -18.83 -12.14
C ALA A 110 -10.15 -17.58 -12.87
N GLY A 111 -9.62 -16.40 -12.54
CA GLY A 111 -10.00 -15.10 -13.09
C GLY A 111 -11.08 -14.37 -12.30
N ASN A 112 -11.40 -14.79 -11.07
CA ASN A 112 -12.29 -14.02 -10.20
C ASN A 112 -11.56 -12.75 -9.73
N THR A 113 -12.31 -11.68 -9.46
CA THR A 113 -11.73 -10.37 -9.09
C THR A 113 -12.44 -9.74 -7.90
N GLU A 114 -11.67 -9.08 -7.04
CA GLU A 114 -12.18 -8.23 -5.96
C GLU A 114 -11.41 -6.91 -5.89
N VAL A 115 -12.01 -5.87 -5.31
CA VAL A 115 -11.44 -4.52 -5.16
C VAL A 115 -11.57 -4.08 -3.70
N SER A 116 -10.51 -3.51 -3.14
CA SER A 116 -10.52 -2.99 -1.77
C SER A 116 -11.33 -1.70 -1.66
N LYS A 117 -11.53 -1.23 -0.43
CA LYS A 117 -11.86 0.19 -0.20
C LYS A 117 -10.69 1.09 -0.60
N ASP A 118 -10.96 2.39 -0.65
CA ASP A 118 -9.93 3.43 -0.80
C ASP A 118 -9.22 3.71 0.55
N TYR A 119 -7.91 3.96 0.47
CA TYR A 119 -7.05 4.36 1.57
C TYR A 119 -6.44 5.73 1.28
N SER A 120 -6.56 6.67 2.21
CA SER A 120 -5.99 8.01 2.08
C SER A 120 -4.65 8.06 2.80
N VAL A 121 -3.61 8.51 2.11
CA VAL A 121 -2.28 8.76 2.68
C VAL A 121 -1.88 10.19 2.38
N ASP A 122 -1.66 10.99 3.43
CA ASP A 122 -1.06 12.31 3.32
C ASP A 122 0.46 12.20 3.40
N VAL A 123 1.16 12.77 2.44
CA VAL A 123 2.63 12.85 2.45
C VAL A 123 3.07 14.28 2.64
N ASP A 124 3.88 14.51 3.65
CA ASP A 124 4.59 15.76 3.91
C ASP A 124 6.03 15.46 4.29
N SER A 125 6.92 15.56 3.31
CA SER A 125 8.33 15.15 3.43
C SER A 125 9.26 16.33 3.73
N SER A 126 8.70 17.51 3.98
CA SER A 126 9.46 18.72 4.18
C SER A 126 9.05 19.44 5.47
N THR A 127 9.92 20.32 5.95
CA THR A 127 9.62 21.20 7.07
C THR A 127 10.42 22.48 6.88
N ASP A 128 9.93 23.59 7.42
CA ASP A 128 10.64 24.87 7.37
C ASP A 128 11.90 24.86 8.23
N PHE A 129 12.96 25.55 7.77
CA PHE A 129 14.16 25.75 8.59
C PHE A 129 13.82 26.54 9.85
N PRO A 130 14.13 26.03 11.06
CA PRO A 130 13.94 26.81 12.26
C PRO A 130 14.94 27.97 12.31
N THR A 131 14.54 29.08 12.91
CA THR A 131 15.44 30.20 13.22
C THR A 131 15.80 30.18 14.70
N LEU A 132 16.96 30.75 15.03
CA LEU A 132 17.42 30.89 16.39
C LEU A 132 18.14 32.23 16.54
N ASN A 133 17.77 32.99 17.57
CA ASN A 133 18.38 34.25 17.97
C ASN A 133 18.44 34.35 19.50
N LEU A 134 19.21 35.30 20.02
CA LEU A 134 19.07 35.78 21.38
C LEU A 134 17.86 36.71 21.45
N GLU A 135 17.08 36.63 22.53
CA GLU A 135 16.15 37.71 22.87
C GLU A 135 16.94 39.00 23.10
N ASP A 136 16.44 40.17 22.66
CA ASP A 136 17.14 41.45 22.79
C ASP A 136 17.61 41.73 24.22
N ALA A 137 16.77 41.45 25.22
CA ALA A 137 17.11 41.61 26.63
C ALA A 137 18.17 40.61 27.13
N SER A 138 18.36 39.52 26.39
CA SER A 138 19.38 38.50 26.66
C SER A 138 20.69 38.72 25.90
N ASN A 139 20.72 39.63 24.92
CA ASN A 139 21.93 39.99 24.18
C ASN A 139 22.64 41.19 24.84
N SER A 140 23.81 40.95 25.45
CA SER A 140 24.59 42.02 26.11
C SER A 140 25.59 42.70 25.17
N GLY A 141 25.65 42.29 23.90
CA GLY A 141 26.61 42.73 22.88
C GLY A 141 25.93 43.42 21.71
N SER A 142 26.36 43.09 20.48
CA SER A 142 25.70 43.58 19.27
C SER A 142 24.42 42.78 19.03
N LEU A 143 23.31 43.45 18.70
CA LEU A 143 22.07 42.76 18.29
C LEU A 143 22.22 41.98 16.97
N ASP A 144 23.28 42.25 16.22
CA ASP A 144 23.61 41.54 14.98
C ASP A 144 24.51 40.30 15.20
N ASP A 145 24.87 40.00 16.45
CA ASP A 145 25.59 38.78 16.82
C ASP A 145 24.83 37.96 17.89
N LEU A 146 25.37 36.79 18.23
CA LEU A 146 24.82 35.90 19.26
C LEU A 146 25.77 35.81 20.47
N ILE A 147 26.42 36.92 20.83
CA ILE A 147 27.40 36.98 21.93
C ILE A 147 26.77 37.64 23.14
N THR A 148 26.72 36.91 24.25
CA THR A 148 26.20 37.45 25.51
C THR A 148 27.02 37.01 26.71
N SER A 149 27.10 37.91 27.69
CA SER A 149 27.64 37.64 29.02
C SER A 149 26.61 37.03 29.98
N HIS A 150 25.33 36.99 29.59
CA HIS A 150 24.29 36.39 30.40
C HIS A 150 24.48 34.87 30.48
N ASN A 151 24.60 34.35 31.69
CA ASN A 151 24.77 32.92 31.96
C ASN A 151 23.45 32.11 31.90
N LYS A 152 22.34 32.78 31.59
CA LYS A 152 21.02 32.22 31.34
C LYS A 152 20.35 32.98 30.19
N PRO A 153 20.88 32.86 28.96
CA PRO A 153 20.29 33.57 27.83
C PRO A 153 18.90 33.01 27.51
N VAL A 154 17.98 33.90 27.16
CA VAL A 154 16.71 33.53 26.53
C VAL A 154 16.95 33.44 25.03
N LEU A 155 16.61 32.28 24.46
CA LEU A 155 16.65 32.04 23.02
C LEU A 155 15.24 32.24 22.45
N VAL A 156 15.15 32.92 21.32
CA VAL A 156 13.92 33.10 20.55
C VAL A 156 14.13 32.60 19.13
N GLY A 157 13.04 32.26 18.45
CA GLY A 157 13.12 31.69 17.12
C GLY A 157 11.74 31.39 16.56
N THR A 158 11.75 30.87 15.35
CA THR A 158 10.57 30.40 14.62
C THR A 158 10.81 28.95 14.21
N ALA A 159 9.72 28.22 14.02
CA ALA A 159 9.71 26.93 13.36
C ALA A 159 8.33 26.73 12.73
N GLU A 160 8.20 25.68 11.95
CA GLU A 160 6.90 25.27 11.42
C GLU A 160 5.87 25.06 12.54
N ALA A 161 4.62 25.42 12.27
CA ALA A 161 3.54 25.29 13.23
C ALA A 161 3.35 23.82 13.63
N GLY A 162 3.35 23.55 14.94
CA GLY A 162 3.23 22.19 15.47
C GLY A 162 4.54 21.41 15.54
N ALA A 163 5.65 21.94 15.01
CA ALA A 163 6.96 21.32 15.16
C ALA A 163 7.40 21.26 16.63
N THR A 164 8.11 20.20 16.99
CA THR A 164 8.75 20.06 18.31
C THR A 164 10.17 20.60 18.25
N ILE A 165 10.52 21.50 19.17
CA ILE A 165 11.86 22.09 19.24
C ILE A 165 12.72 21.33 20.24
N HIS A 166 13.87 20.84 19.78
CA HIS A 166 14.92 20.28 20.62
C HIS A 166 16.12 21.23 20.62
N ILE A 167 16.54 21.68 21.81
CA ILE A 167 17.79 22.42 21.98
C ILE A 167 18.87 21.43 22.39
N LEU A 168 19.88 21.26 21.53
CA LEU A 168 21.01 20.38 21.79
C LEU A 168 22.22 21.22 22.20
N CYS A 169 22.73 20.99 23.41
CA CYS A 169 23.98 21.57 23.87
C CYS A 169 25.11 20.54 23.70
N GLY A 170 26.19 20.94 23.03
CA GLY A 170 27.42 20.13 22.89
C GLY A 170 28.38 20.29 24.05
#